data_AF-A0A8J4GQH8-F1
#
_entry.id   AF-A0A8J4GQH8-F1
#
_cell.length_a   1.000
_cell.length_b   1.000
_cell.length_c   1.000
_cell.angle_alpha   90.00
_cell.angle_beta   90.00
_cell.angle_gamma   90.00
#
_symmetry.space_group_name_H-M   'P 1'
#
loop_
_entity.id
_entity.type
_entity.pdbx_description
1 polymer ?
#
loop_
_entity_poly.entity_id
_entity_poly.type
_entity_poly.pdbx_seq_one_letter_code
_entity_poly.pdbx_strand_id
1 'polypeptide(L)'
;MADKAQHAVRKQYKCLVSQAPPLGPLVHWILEDQRRQGETAHSVVVPEGTGGAARCELWVEQVEQTELNTEAADLWGARKAFEVTIALITGRTHQIRVQMAAIGLPLLGDRLYTALATKWQHRLQRQSEGGVEQRQQQEHGWLEEDEKQQQEVPGRGRSWCLPALMQPLAPIALQAHSLTLLEDGKMGPAPMCFSAGKPWWRT
;
A
#
# COMPACT_ATOMS: atom_id res chain seq x y z
N MET A 1 15.40 -23.18 9.85
CA MET A 1 15.72 -22.16 8.83
C MET A 1 14.85 -22.47 7.63
N ALA A 2 13.72 -21.78 7.48
CA ALA A 2 12.77 -22.07 6.40
C ALA A 2 13.33 -21.55 5.08
N ASP A 3 13.37 -22.46 4.12
CA ASP A 3 13.80 -22.30 2.74
C ASP A 3 13.15 -21.05 2.11
N LYS A 4 13.97 -20.04 1.77
CA LYS A 4 13.51 -18.92 0.96
C LYS A 4 13.31 -19.48 -0.43
N ALA A 5 12.10 -19.90 -0.76
CA ALA A 5 11.74 -20.18 -2.15
C ALA A 5 12.17 -18.96 -3.00
N GLN A 6 13.26 -19.11 -3.74
CA GLN A 6 13.69 -18.11 -4.70
C GLN A 6 12.54 -17.99 -5.69
N HIS A 7 11.89 -16.83 -5.71
CA HIS A 7 10.81 -16.61 -6.65
C HIS A 7 11.41 -16.68 -8.06
N ALA A 8 11.02 -17.68 -8.85
CA ALA A 8 11.42 -17.85 -10.25
C ALA A 8 11.08 -16.66 -11.15
N VAL A 9 10.33 -15.69 -10.63
CA VAL A 9 9.89 -14.47 -11.31
C VAL A 9 10.13 -13.26 -10.42
N ARG A 10 10.86 -12.27 -10.95
CA ARG A 10 10.93 -10.91 -10.39
C ARG A 10 9.92 -10.01 -11.11
N LYS A 11 9.13 -9.26 -10.34
CA LYS A 11 8.14 -8.31 -10.90
C LYS A 11 8.46 -6.92 -10.40
N GLN A 12 8.56 -5.96 -11.33
CA GLN A 12 8.70 -4.55 -11.00
C GLN A 12 7.50 -3.75 -11.49
N TYR A 13 7.13 -2.74 -10.71
CA TYR A 13 6.03 -1.83 -10.98
C TYR A 13 6.50 -0.39 -10.86
N LYS A 14 5.78 0.52 -11.50
CA LYS A 14 5.89 1.96 -11.32
C LYS A 14 4.58 2.50 -10.78
N CYS A 15 4.65 3.40 -9.81
CA CYS A 15 3.48 4.11 -9.31
C CYS A 15 3.80 5.57 -9.02
N LEU A 16 2.75 6.41 -8.91
CA LEU A 16 2.90 7.80 -8.50
C LEU A 16 2.33 8.05 -7.11
N VAL A 17 3.07 8.80 -6.32
CA VAL A 17 2.67 9.29 -4.99
C VAL A 17 2.99 10.77 -4.83
N SER A 18 2.36 11.42 -3.86
CA SER A 18 2.47 12.87 -3.66
C SER A 18 3.79 13.33 -3.05
N GLN A 19 4.52 12.45 -2.34
CA GLN A 19 5.80 12.75 -1.71
C GLN A 19 6.76 11.56 -1.87
N ALA A 20 8.07 11.81 -1.81
CA ALA A 20 9.08 10.78 -1.93
C ALA A 20 9.00 9.76 -0.76
N PRO A 21 8.72 8.46 -1.02
CA PRO A 21 8.83 7.44 0.00
C PRO A 21 10.31 7.12 0.31
N PRO A 22 10.61 6.53 1.48
CA PRO A 22 11.94 6.02 1.76
C PRO A 22 12.30 4.87 0.79
N LEU A 23 13.57 4.81 0.39
CA LEU A 23 14.12 3.66 -0.32
C LEU A 23 14.28 2.47 0.62
N GLY A 24 14.18 1.25 0.08
CA GLY A 24 14.40 0.01 0.83
C GLY A 24 13.14 -0.82 1.06
N PRO A 25 13.18 -1.77 2.00
CA PRO A 25 12.11 -2.73 2.19
C PRO A 25 10.90 -2.10 2.87
N LEU A 26 9.70 -2.45 2.38
CA LEU A 26 8.42 -2.16 3.02
C LEU A 26 7.77 -3.49 3.43
N VAL A 27 7.73 -3.75 4.73
CA VAL A 27 7.21 -5.00 5.31
C VAL A 27 5.98 -4.69 6.13
N HIS A 28 4.87 -5.37 5.84
CA HIS A 28 3.62 -5.27 6.57
C HIS A 28 3.00 -6.66 6.75
N TRP A 29 2.12 -6.81 7.74
CA TRP A 29 1.22 -7.95 7.85
C TRP A 29 -0.14 -7.52 7.36
N ILE A 30 -0.75 -8.34 6.51
CA ILE A 30 -2.04 -8.00 5.91
C ILE A 30 -3.04 -9.13 6.05
N LEU A 31 -4.30 -8.75 6.27
CA LEU A 31 -5.43 -9.65 6.06
C LEU A 31 -5.91 -9.45 4.61
N GLU A 32 -5.92 -10.53 3.83
CA GLU A 32 -6.40 -10.53 2.43
C GLU A 32 -7.92 -10.73 2.38
N ASP A 33 -8.54 -10.26 1.30
CA ASP A 33 -9.98 -10.39 0.99
C ASP A 33 -10.92 -10.15 2.19
N GLN A 34 -10.81 -8.98 2.80
CA GLN A 34 -11.65 -8.61 3.96
C GLN A 34 -13.06 -8.14 3.56
N ARG A 35 -13.50 -8.44 2.33
CA ARG A 35 -14.79 -7.97 1.82
C ARG A 35 -15.96 -8.68 2.46
N ARG A 36 -17.04 -7.94 2.67
CA ARG A 36 -18.38 -8.48 2.90
C ARG A 36 -19.20 -8.42 1.62
N GLN A 37 -20.39 -9.02 1.63
CA GLN A 37 -21.31 -8.94 0.49
C GLN A 37 -21.63 -7.48 0.17
N GLY A 38 -21.42 -7.08 -1.08
CA GLY A 38 -21.60 -5.69 -1.54
C GLY A 38 -20.40 -4.77 -1.33
N GLU A 39 -19.26 -5.29 -0.82
CA GLU A 39 -18.02 -4.53 -0.65
C GLU A 39 -16.97 -4.87 -1.72
N THR A 40 -16.08 -3.91 -2.01
CA THR A 40 -14.91 -4.14 -2.88
C THR A 40 -13.92 -5.06 -2.18
N ALA A 41 -13.34 -6.02 -2.91
CA ALA A 41 -12.20 -6.80 -2.42
C ALA A 41 -11.07 -5.88 -1.97
N HIS A 42 -10.62 -6.05 -0.74
CA HIS A 42 -9.59 -5.20 -0.16
C HIS A 42 -8.73 -5.97 0.85
N SER A 43 -7.46 -5.60 0.88
CA SER A 43 -6.52 -6.02 1.93
C SER A 43 -6.37 -4.92 2.98
N VAL A 44 -6.07 -5.34 4.21
CA VAL A 44 -5.95 -4.45 5.38
C VAL A 44 -4.61 -4.70 6.06
N VAL A 45 -3.83 -3.65 6.34
CA VAL A 45 -2.63 -3.75 7.17
C VAL A 45 -3.03 -3.94 8.63
N VAL A 46 -2.40 -4.90 9.31
CA VAL A 46 -2.64 -5.26 10.70
C VAL A 46 -1.32 -5.40 11.46
N PRO A 47 -1.32 -5.37 12.81
CA PRO A 47 -0.12 -5.66 13.60
C PRO A 47 0.46 -7.05 13.30
N GLU A 48 1.77 -7.18 13.42
CA GLU A 48 2.45 -8.48 13.40
C GLU A 48 1.85 -9.41 14.47
N GLY A 49 1.73 -10.71 14.15
CA GLY A 49 1.12 -11.70 15.04
C GLY A 49 -0.41 -11.76 15.00
N THR A 50 -1.08 -10.87 14.25
CA THR A 50 -2.53 -10.97 14.04
C THR A 50 -2.88 -12.29 13.35
N GLY A 51 -3.76 -13.08 13.97
CA GLY A 51 -4.20 -14.37 13.44
C GLY A 51 -4.78 -14.25 12.02
N GLY A 52 -4.30 -15.10 11.10
CA GLY A 52 -4.70 -15.11 9.69
C GLY A 52 -4.00 -14.07 8.81
N ALA A 53 -3.14 -13.21 9.36
CA ALA A 53 -2.40 -12.23 8.57
C ALA A 53 -1.20 -12.86 7.84
N ALA A 54 -1.03 -12.49 6.58
CA ALA A 54 0.10 -12.89 5.76
C ALA A 54 1.18 -11.80 5.74
N ARG A 55 2.45 -12.21 5.75
CA ARG A 55 3.57 -11.29 5.52
C ARG A 55 3.52 -10.78 4.07
N CYS A 56 3.66 -9.47 3.95
CA CYS A 56 3.56 -8.70 2.71
C CYS A 56 4.82 -7.83 2.58
N GLU A 57 5.61 -8.06 1.55
CA GLU A 57 6.92 -7.44 1.38
C GLU A 57 7.15 -6.96 -0.06
N LEU A 58 7.58 -5.71 -0.18
CA LEU A 58 8.09 -5.11 -1.41
C LEU A 58 9.38 -4.34 -1.12
N TRP A 59 10.08 -3.95 -2.17
CA TRP A 59 11.26 -3.10 -2.11
C TRP A 59 11.07 -1.85 -2.96
N VAL A 60 11.25 -0.67 -2.36
CA VAL A 60 11.31 0.61 -3.06
C VAL A 60 12.72 0.80 -3.58
N GLU A 61 12.89 0.67 -4.90
CA GLU A 61 14.20 0.67 -5.55
C GLU A 61 14.66 2.06 -5.96
N GLN A 62 13.72 2.86 -6.50
CA GLN A 62 14.01 4.19 -7.03
C GLN A 62 12.83 5.12 -6.79
N VAL A 63 13.13 6.39 -6.58
CA VAL A 63 12.15 7.47 -6.44
C VAL A 63 12.66 8.65 -7.25
N GLU A 64 11.85 9.14 -8.18
CA GLU A 64 12.18 10.27 -9.05
C GLU A 64 11.00 11.25 -9.09
N GLN A 65 11.26 12.54 -8.94
CA GLN A 65 10.23 13.55 -9.20
C GLN A 65 9.98 13.64 -10.70
N THR A 66 8.72 13.57 -11.13
CA THR A 66 8.34 13.58 -12.53
C THR A 66 7.23 14.58 -12.80
N GLU A 67 7.28 15.20 -13.98
CA GLU A 67 6.19 16.04 -14.49
C GLU A 67 5.16 15.16 -15.18
N LEU A 68 3.89 15.41 -14.90
CA LEU A 68 2.79 14.67 -15.49
C LEU A 68 2.36 15.32 -16.80
N ASN A 69 1.94 14.51 -17.77
CA ASN A 69 1.28 15.04 -18.95
C ASN A 69 -0.05 15.72 -18.59
N THR A 70 -0.60 16.50 -19.52
CA THR A 70 -1.80 17.30 -19.29
C THR A 70 -2.98 16.46 -18.80
N GLU A 71 -3.22 15.30 -19.42
CA GLU A 71 -4.33 14.41 -19.06
C GLU A 71 -4.19 13.87 -17.62
N ALA A 72 -3.04 13.31 -17.26
CA ALA A 72 -2.80 12.81 -15.91
C ALA A 72 -2.84 13.93 -14.86
N ALA A 73 -2.33 15.11 -15.21
CA ALA A 73 -2.33 16.25 -14.31
C ALA A 73 -3.73 16.79 -14.05
N ASP A 74 -4.59 16.85 -15.07
CA ASP A 74 -5.97 17.28 -14.91
C ASP A 74 -6.79 16.21 -14.18
N LEU A 75 -6.50 14.92 -14.42
CA LEU A 75 -7.15 13.81 -13.74
C LEU A 75 -6.87 13.77 -12.23
N TRP A 76 -5.60 13.96 -11.83
CA TRP A 76 -5.18 13.83 -10.43
C TRP A 76 -4.95 15.17 -9.73
N GLY A 77 -5.17 16.29 -10.41
CA GLY A 77 -5.02 17.64 -9.84
C GLY A 77 -3.59 17.98 -9.44
N ALA A 78 -2.60 17.37 -10.08
CA ALA A 78 -1.18 17.54 -9.75
C ALA A 78 -0.33 17.65 -11.03
N ARG A 79 0.50 18.68 -11.15
CA ARG A 79 1.42 18.82 -12.30
C ARG A 79 2.72 18.03 -12.12
N LYS A 80 3.10 17.73 -10.88
CA LYS A 80 4.29 16.96 -10.51
C LYS A 80 3.94 15.92 -9.45
N ALA A 81 4.62 14.79 -9.49
CA ALA A 81 4.49 13.71 -8.52
C ALA A 81 5.83 12.97 -8.38
N PHE A 82 5.92 12.02 -7.45
CA PHE A 82 7.06 11.13 -7.33
C PHE A 82 6.73 9.78 -7.96
N GLU A 83 7.47 9.43 -9.01
CA GLU A 83 7.44 8.09 -9.59
C GLU A 83 8.34 7.15 -8.79
N VAL A 84 7.77 6.04 -8.38
CA VAL A 84 8.40 5.05 -7.52
C VAL A 84 8.53 3.74 -8.29
N THR A 85 9.75 3.23 -8.43
CA THR A 85 10.02 1.90 -8.94
C THR A 85 10.02 0.91 -7.78
N ILE A 86 9.17 -0.11 -7.86
CA ILE A 86 8.93 -1.09 -6.81
C ILE A 86 9.23 -2.49 -7.32
N ALA A 87 10.06 -3.26 -6.61
CA ALA A 87 10.18 -4.70 -6.79
C ALA A 87 9.30 -5.44 -5.78
N LEU A 88 8.48 -6.37 -6.27
CA LEU A 88 7.67 -7.22 -5.40
C LEU A 88 8.46 -8.43 -4.92
N ILE A 89 8.47 -8.64 -3.60
CA ILE A 89 8.97 -9.87 -2.99
C ILE A 89 7.81 -10.85 -2.79
N THR A 90 6.68 -10.38 -2.26
CA THR A 90 5.42 -11.14 -2.21
C THR A 90 4.41 -10.66 -3.27
N GLY A 91 3.38 -11.45 -3.56
CA GLY A 91 2.34 -11.14 -4.55
C GLY A 91 0.93 -11.11 -3.96
N ARG A 92 0.70 -10.25 -2.97
CA ARG A 92 -0.61 -10.17 -2.27
C ARG A 92 -1.61 -9.27 -2.99
N THR A 93 -2.90 -9.48 -2.72
CA THR A 93 -3.97 -8.66 -3.31
C THR A 93 -3.80 -7.19 -2.92
N HIS A 94 -3.78 -6.29 -3.92
CA HIS A 94 -3.57 -4.85 -3.74
C HIS A 94 -2.30 -4.46 -2.95
N GLN A 95 -1.28 -5.32 -2.93
CA GLN A 95 -0.08 -5.15 -2.10
C GLN A 95 0.54 -3.74 -2.16
N ILE A 96 0.86 -3.22 -3.34
CA ILE A 96 1.47 -1.89 -3.48
C ILE A 96 0.54 -0.81 -2.93
N ARG A 97 -0.73 -0.86 -3.31
CA ARG A 97 -1.75 0.12 -2.95
C ARG A 97 -1.91 0.23 -1.42
N VAL A 98 -2.06 -0.91 -0.75
CA VAL A 98 -2.28 -0.96 0.71
C VAL A 98 -1.02 -0.58 1.49
N GLN A 99 0.16 -1.01 1.06
CA GLN A 99 1.41 -0.71 1.78
C GLN A 99 1.82 0.76 1.61
N MET A 100 1.64 1.34 0.43
CA MET A 100 1.90 2.76 0.19
C MET A 100 0.93 3.65 0.99
N ALA A 101 -0.35 3.28 1.08
CA ALA A 101 -1.29 3.99 1.95
C ALA A 101 -0.99 3.82 3.45
N ALA A 102 -0.49 2.67 3.88
CA ALA A 102 -0.12 2.42 5.28
C ALA A 102 1.00 3.34 5.77
N ILE A 103 1.94 3.70 4.89
CA ILE A 103 2.99 4.69 5.17
C ILE A 103 2.53 6.14 4.93
N GLY A 104 1.24 6.37 4.70
CA GLY A 104 0.67 7.70 4.48
C GLY A 104 0.91 8.27 3.08
N LEU A 105 1.32 7.46 2.11
CA LEU A 105 1.61 7.88 0.74
C LEU A 105 0.75 7.08 -0.26
N PRO A 106 -0.58 7.21 -0.24
CA PRO A 106 -1.45 6.47 -1.15
C PRO A 106 -1.14 6.82 -2.61
N LEU A 107 -1.42 5.88 -3.52
CA LEU A 107 -1.20 6.13 -4.95
C LEU A 107 -2.17 7.20 -5.47
N LEU A 108 -1.71 8.02 -6.42
CA LEU A 108 -2.60 8.98 -7.07
C LEU A 108 -3.77 8.26 -7.76
N GLY A 109 -4.98 8.78 -7.58
CA GLY A 109 -6.22 8.18 -8.08
C GLY A 109 -6.75 7.01 -7.27
N ASP A 110 -6.05 6.52 -6.24
CA ASP A 110 -6.50 5.39 -5.42
C ASP A 110 -7.54 5.80 -4.37
N ARG A 111 -8.80 5.90 -4.81
CA ARG A 111 -9.93 6.31 -3.95
C ARG A 111 -10.18 5.38 -2.77
N LEU A 112 -9.88 4.09 -2.92
CA LEU A 112 -10.08 3.12 -1.85
C LEU A 112 -9.07 3.39 -0.74
N TYR A 113 -7.78 3.28 -1.05
CA TYR A 113 -6.75 3.32 -0.02
C TYR A 113 -6.40 4.74 0.48
N THR A 114 -6.75 5.79 -0.26
CA THR A 114 -6.59 7.18 0.20
C THR A 114 -7.37 7.44 1.49
N ALA A 115 -8.59 6.93 1.62
CA ALA A 115 -9.40 7.09 2.83
C ALA A 115 -8.76 6.41 4.07
N LEU A 116 -7.96 5.36 3.85
CA LEU A 116 -7.22 4.72 4.93
C LEU A 116 -5.94 5.47 5.28
N ALA A 117 -5.23 6.02 4.29
CA ALA A 117 -3.97 6.73 4.52
C ALA A 117 -4.10 7.86 5.54
N THR A 118 -5.17 8.66 5.45
CA THR A 118 -5.44 9.73 6.43
C THR A 118 -5.60 9.17 7.84
N LYS A 119 -6.32 8.05 8.01
CA LYS A 119 -6.49 7.38 9.30
C LYS A 119 -5.18 6.84 9.86
N TRP A 120 -4.32 6.30 8.98
CA TRP A 120 -2.99 5.80 9.37
C TRP A 120 -2.07 6.95 9.80
N GLN A 121 -2.05 8.06 9.06
CA GLN A 121 -1.27 9.25 9.41
C GLN A 121 -1.65 9.79 10.79
N HIS A 122 -2.94 9.94 11.07
CA HIS A 122 -3.41 10.37 12.40
C HIS A 122 -3.05 9.39 13.53
N ARG A 123 -2.89 8.10 13.25
CA ARG A 123 -2.38 7.16 14.26
C ARG A 123 -0.89 7.31 14.47
N LEU A 124 -0.11 7.35 13.40
CA LEU A 124 1.35 7.46 13.48
C LEU A 124 1.75 8.74 14.24
N GLN A 125 1.07 9.86 13.97
CA GLN A 125 1.24 11.12 14.71
C GLN A 125 0.97 10.98 16.21
N ARG A 126 -0.16 10.36 16.61
CA ARG A 126 -0.48 10.11 18.03
C ARG A 126 0.54 9.21 18.72
N GLN A 127 1.08 8.22 18.01
CA GLN A 127 2.10 7.32 18.55
C GLN A 127 3.46 8.03 18.71
N SER A 128 3.80 8.97 17.83
CA SER A 128 5.00 9.81 17.98
C SER A 128 4.87 10.88 19.07
N GLU A 129 3.66 11.40 19.31
CA GLU A 129 3.38 12.43 20.33
C GLU A 129 3.19 11.85 21.74
N GLY A 130 2.76 10.59 21.87
CA GLY A 130 2.52 9.92 23.15
C GLY A 130 3.77 9.48 23.94
N GLY A 131 4.96 9.98 23.59
CA GLY A 131 6.24 9.62 24.22
C GLY A 131 6.61 10.44 25.46
N VAL A 132 5.95 11.57 25.74
CA VAL A 132 6.28 12.43 26.89
C VAL A 132 4.99 13.04 27.46
N GLU A 133 4.77 12.80 28.76
CA GLU A 133 3.78 13.47 29.63
C GLU A 133 2.28 13.26 29.36
N GLN A 134 1.73 12.23 30.02
CA GLN A 134 0.63 12.40 30.98
C GLN A 134 0.47 11.11 31.80
N ARG A 135 1.47 10.86 32.64
CA ARG A 135 1.34 9.94 33.78
C ARG A 135 1.01 10.84 34.96
N GLN A 136 -0.22 10.77 35.45
CA GLN A 136 -0.79 11.32 36.69
C GLN A 136 -2.11 12.07 36.44
N GLN A 137 -3.13 11.60 37.15
CA GLN A 137 -4.47 12.14 37.34
C GLN A 137 -5.54 11.71 36.34
N GLN A 138 -5.97 10.46 36.47
CA GLN A 138 -7.39 10.07 36.48
C GLN A 138 -7.51 8.62 37.00
N GLU A 139 -7.22 8.45 38.29
CA GLU A 139 -7.73 7.30 39.03
C GLU A 139 -9.22 7.53 39.31
N HIS A 140 -10.04 6.50 39.07
CA HIS A 140 -11.49 6.41 39.28
C HIS A 140 -12.39 6.82 38.11
N GLY A 141 -12.54 5.89 37.16
CA GLY A 141 -13.56 5.92 36.09
C GLY A 141 -13.30 4.97 34.91
N TRP A 142 -12.07 4.44 34.79
CA TRP A 142 -11.52 3.80 33.59
C TRP A 142 -11.51 2.27 33.64
N LEU A 143 -12.68 1.61 33.74
CA LEU A 143 -12.73 0.15 33.53
C LEU A 143 -13.79 -0.33 32.53
N GLU A 144 -14.66 0.55 32.00
CA GLU A 144 -15.68 0.13 31.02
C GLU A 144 -15.51 0.77 29.62
N GLU A 145 -14.79 1.89 29.49
CA GLU A 145 -14.60 2.56 28.19
C GLU A 145 -13.32 2.11 27.46
N ASP A 146 -12.32 1.59 28.18
CA ASP A 146 -11.05 1.12 27.60
C ASP A 146 -11.18 -0.25 26.90
N GLU A 147 -12.09 -1.14 27.34
CA GLU A 147 -12.33 -2.42 26.66
C GLU A 147 -13.07 -2.27 25.31
N LYS A 148 -13.74 -1.14 25.07
CA LYS A 148 -14.34 -0.84 23.75
C LYS A 148 -13.35 -0.19 22.79
N GLN A 149 -12.23 0.36 23.29
CA GLN A 149 -11.14 0.88 22.48
C GLN A 149 -10.10 -0.20 22.13
N GLN A 150 -10.55 -1.44 21.90
CA GLN A 150 -9.75 -2.45 21.22
C GLN A 150 -9.31 -1.91 19.85
N GLN A 151 -8.12 -1.30 19.81
CA GLN A 151 -7.31 -0.95 18.66
C GLN A 151 -8.02 -1.08 17.30
N GLU A 152 -8.84 -0.10 16.93
CA GLU A 152 -9.52 -0.12 15.64
C GLU A 152 -8.49 -0.11 14.50
N VAL A 153 -8.30 -1.25 13.83
CA VAL A 153 -7.41 -1.33 12.68
C VAL A 153 -8.10 -0.64 11.48
N PRO A 154 -7.50 0.38 10.82
CA PRO A 154 -8.07 1.09 9.68
C PRO A 154 -8.27 0.10 8.55
N GLY A 155 -9.51 0.06 8.04
CA GLY A 155 -9.91 -0.90 7.04
C GLY A 155 -10.53 -2.19 7.62
N ARG A 156 -10.54 -2.35 8.95
CA ARG A 156 -11.27 -3.43 9.63
C ARG A 156 -12.62 -2.90 10.12
N GLY A 157 -13.73 -3.49 9.68
CA GLY A 157 -15.08 -3.08 10.12
C GLY A 157 -16.00 -2.61 8.99
N ARG A 158 -17.24 -2.24 9.34
CA ARG A 158 -18.36 -2.12 8.38
C ARG A 158 -18.17 -0.94 7.43
N SER A 159 -18.07 -1.26 6.14
CA SER A 159 -18.42 -0.40 5.02
C SER A 159 -17.47 0.75 4.64
N TRP A 160 -16.24 0.76 5.15
CA TRP A 160 -15.27 1.83 4.83
C TRP A 160 -14.96 1.95 3.33
N CYS A 161 -15.13 0.86 2.57
CA CYS A 161 -14.95 0.84 1.12
C CYS A 161 -16.19 1.23 0.32
N LEU A 162 -17.39 1.34 0.94
CA LEU A 162 -18.62 1.73 0.24
C LEU A 162 -18.52 3.10 -0.46
N PRO A 163 -17.95 4.15 0.16
CA PRO A 163 -17.77 5.43 -0.52
C PRO A 163 -16.93 5.31 -1.80
N ALA A 164 -16.00 4.36 -1.88
CA ALA A 164 -15.23 4.11 -3.09
C ALA A 164 -16.05 3.38 -4.17
N LEU A 165 -17.03 2.55 -3.80
CA LEU A 165 -17.95 1.88 -4.72
C LEU A 165 -18.96 2.84 -5.36
N MET A 166 -19.36 3.90 -4.64
CA MET A 166 -20.31 4.90 -5.13
C MET A 166 -19.69 5.91 -6.09
N GLN A 167 -18.36 5.89 -6.23
CA GLN A 167 -17.64 6.78 -7.12
C GLN A 167 -17.38 6.10 -8.48
N PRO A 168 -17.39 6.86 -9.59
CA PRO A 168 -16.97 6.34 -10.88
C PRO A 168 -15.56 5.72 -10.82
N LEU A 169 -15.32 4.68 -11.62
CA LEU A 169 -13.98 4.14 -11.76
C LEU A 169 -13.05 5.22 -12.31
N ALA A 170 -11.91 5.41 -11.63
CA ALA A 170 -10.87 6.35 -12.03
C ALA A 170 -9.55 5.61 -12.18
N PRO A 171 -8.70 5.98 -13.15
CA PRO A 171 -7.36 5.43 -13.28
C PRO A 171 -6.54 5.64 -12.00
N ILE A 172 -5.88 4.57 -11.58
CA ILE A 172 -4.91 4.59 -10.48
C ILE A 172 -3.51 4.70 -11.10
N ALA A 173 -2.65 5.52 -10.52
CA ALA A 173 -1.27 5.69 -10.94
C ALA A 173 -0.40 4.48 -10.56
N LEU A 174 -0.66 3.34 -11.20
CA LEU A 174 0.06 2.08 -11.03
C LEU A 174 0.16 1.38 -12.38
N GLN A 175 1.37 0.99 -12.75
CA GLN A 175 1.64 0.27 -13.99
C GLN A 175 2.69 -0.82 -13.74
N ALA A 176 2.52 -1.96 -14.41
CA ALA A 176 3.62 -2.92 -14.53
C ALA A 176 4.81 -2.24 -15.24
N HIS A 177 6.03 -2.55 -14.80
CA HIS A 177 7.25 -2.00 -15.38
C HIS A 177 8.08 -3.08 -16.06
N SER A 178 8.35 -4.17 -15.36
CA SER A 178 9.07 -5.31 -15.93
C SER A 178 8.70 -6.61 -15.25
N LEU A 179 8.92 -7.70 -15.96
CA LEU A 179 8.85 -9.06 -15.46
C LEU A 179 10.10 -9.80 -15.91
N THR A 180 10.86 -10.33 -14.96
CA THR A 180 12.08 -11.10 -15.25
C THR A 180 11.90 -12.53 -14.79
N LEU A 181 12.00 -13.48 -15.72
CA LEU A 181 12.10 -14.90 -15.43
C LEU A 181 13.55 -15.21 -15.06
N LEU A 182 13.75 -15.88 -13.93
CA LEU A 182 15.08 -16.19 -13.36
C LEU A 182 15.48 -17.65 -13.55
N GLU A 183 14.61 -18.46 -14.13
CA GLU A 183 14.82 -19.88 -14.40
C GLU A 183 14.56 -20.19 -15.87
N ASP A 184 15.34 -21.11 -16.42
CA ASP A 184 15.14 -21.64 -17.75
C ASP A 184 13.74 -22.25 -17.86
N GLY A 185 13.08 -22.09 -19.00
CA GLY A 185 11.76 -22.65 -19.20
C GLY A 185 11.34 -22.70 -20.66
N LYS A 186 10.04 -22.92 -20.89
CA LYS A 186 9.45 -23.00 -22.23
C LYS A 186 9.66 -21.73 -23.08
N MET A 187 9.95 -20.61 -22.42
CA MET A 187 10.20 -19.31 -23.07
C MET A 187 11.67 -19.16 -23.51
N GLY A 188 12.56 -20.07 -23.13
CA GLY A 188 14.00 -20.00 -23.42
C GLY A 188 14.85 -19.94 -22.15
N PRO A 189 16.16 -19.66 -22.30
CA PRO A 189 17.08 -19.57 -21.17
C PRO A 189 16.87 -18.29 -20.36
N ALA A 190 17.12 -18.36 -19.06
CA ALA A 190 17.13 -17.23 -18.13
C ALA A 190 18.50 -16.53 -18.04
N PRO A 191 18.54 -15.24 -17.64
CA PRO A 191 17.39 -14.41 -17.31
C PRO A 191 16.68 -13.88 -18.56
N MET A 192 15.35 -13.95 -18.57
CA MET A 192 14.53 -13.38 -19.64
C MET A 192 13.69 -12.23 -19.10
N CYS A 193 13.82 -11.04 -19.70
CA CYS A 193 13.16 -9.83 -19.23
C CYS A 193 12.12 -9.30 -20.24
N PHE A 194 10.91 -9.03 -19.74
CA PHE A 194 9.85 -8.35 -20.45
C PHE A 194 9.69 -6.96 -19.84
N SER A 195 9.80 -5.92 -20.64
CA SER A 195 9.62 -4.53 -20.19
C SER A 195 8.32 -3.96 -20.75
N ALA A 196 7.53 -3.35 -19.87
CA ALA A 196 6.39 -2.55 -20.29
C ALA A 196 6.86 -1.24 -20.93
N GLY A 197 5.97 -0.64 -21.73
CA GLY A 197 6.21 0.69 -22.30
C GLY A 197 6.31 1.79 -21.24
N LYS A 198 6.64 3.00 -21.71
CA LYS A 198 6.64 4.21 -20.89
C LYS A 198 5.27 4.37 -20.19
N PRO A 199 5.22 4.72 -18.89
CA PRO A 199 3.96 4.97 -18.24
C PRO A 199 3.13 6.04 -18.95
N TRP A 200 1.82 5.81 -19.08
CA TRP A 200 0.90 6.70 -19.80
C TRP A 200 0.82 8.11 -19.18
N TRP A 201 1.15 8.28 -17.91
CA TRP A 201 1.22 9.62 -17.27
C TRP A 201 2.47 10.42 -17.68
N ARG A 202 3.41 9.79 -18.40
CA ARG A 202 4.59 10.45 -18.99
C ARG A 202 4.51 10.55 -20.52
N THR A 203 3.44 10.11 -21.18
CA THR A 203 3.34 10.12 -22.65
C THR A 203 2.98 11.48 -23.21
#